data_AF-A0A6B4FMJ6-F1
#
_entry.id   AF-A0A6B4FMJ6-F1
#
_cell.length_a   1.000
_cell.length_b   1.000
_cell.length_c   1.000
_cell.angle_alpha   90.00
_cell.angle_beta   90.00
_cell.angle_gamma   90.00
#
_symmetry.space_group_name_H-M   'P 1'
#
loop_
_entity.id
_entity.type
_entity.pdbx_description
1 polymer ?
#
loop_
_entity_poly.entity_id
_entity_poly.type
_entity_poly.pdbx_seq_one_letter_code
_entity_poly.pdbx_strand_id
1 'polypeptide(L)' 'MKEIYISYHCNNCGKTSILITDEIEDTLKKDKYLSCSHCGSKRIFEEKKTNDLRKCMKHDSYKRKHGALRQVMHE' A
#
# COMPACT_ATOMS: atom_id res chain seq x y z
N MET A 1 -9.44 6.99 14.62
CA MET A 1 -9.09 5.56 14.48
C MET A 1 -7.92 5.50 13.53
N LYS A 2 -6.82 4.86 13.91
CA LYS A 2 -5.61 4.78 13.10
C LYS A 2 -5.83 3.80 11.94
N GLU A 3 -5.36 4.14 10.74
CA GLU A 3 -5.47 3.26 9.59
C GLU A 3 -4.60 2.01 9.74
N ILE A 4 -5.15 0.84 9.44
CA ILE A 4 -4.45 -0.45 9.60
C ILE A 4 -3.30 -0.58 8.60
N TYR A 5 -3.51 -0.13 7.36
CA TYR A 5 -2.56 -0.31 6.26
C TYR A 5 -2.01 1.03 5.76
N ILE A 6 -0.75 0.98 5.35
CA ILE A 6 -0.04 2.09 4.71
C ILE A 6 0.77 1.55 3.53
N SER A 7 0.69 2.22 2.39
CA SER A 7 1.49 1.91 1.20
C SER A 7 2.64 2.88 1.04
N TYR A 8 3.80 2.35 0.65
CA TYR A 8 4.99 3.10 0.29
C TYR A 8 5.38 2.84 -1.16
N HIS A 9 5.66 3.89 -1.91
CA HIS A 9 6.16 3.78 -3.27
C HIS A 9 7.66 4.04 -3.32
N CYS A 10 8.41 3.22 -4.07
CA CYS A 10 9.84 3.40 -4.24
C CYS A 10 10.18 4.19 -5.51
N ASN A 11 10.82 5.35 -5.34
CA ASN A 11 11.30 6.18 -6.45
C ASN A 11 12.43 5.53 -7.29
N ASN A 12 13.07 4.47 -6.78
CA ASN A 12 14.15 3.80 -7.50
C ASN A 12 13.66 2.70 -8.45
N CYS A 13 12.74 1.83 -8.01
CA CYS A 13 12.28 0.69 -8.80
C CYS A 13 10.79 0.76 -9.18
N GLY A 14 10.07 1.80 -8.75
CA GLY A 14 8.66 2.00 -9.05
C GLY A 14 7.69 1.01 -8.38
N LYS A 15 8.18 0.12 -7.51
CA LYS A 15 7.35 -0.86 -6.82
C LYS A 15 6.75 -0.30 -5.53
N THR A 16 5.56 -0.77 -5.19
CA THR A 16 4.84 -0.40 -3.97
C THR A 16 4.92 -1.52 -2.94
N SER A 17 5.19 -1.18 -1.69
CA SER A 17 5.12 -2.06 -0.53
C SER A 17 3.92 -1.66 0.33
N ILE A 18 3.13 -2.64 0.78
CA ILE A 18 2.00 -2.41 1.69
C ILE A 18 2.36 -3.01 3.05
N LEU A 19 2.25 -2.21 4.09
CA LEU A 19 2.72 -2.53 5.45
C LEU A 19 1.63 -2.22 6.48
N ILE A 20 1.73 -2.84 7.65
CA ILE A 20 0.86 -2.56 8.80
C ILE A 20 1.37 -1.32 9.53
N THR A 21 0.49 -0.36 9.80
CA THR A 21 0.90 0.94 10.37
C THR A 21 1.48 0.82 11.78
N ASP A 22 1.02 -0.15 12.58
CA ASP A 22 1.54 -0.40 13.94
C ASP A 22 2.98 -0.96 13.90
N GLU A 23 3.30 -1.84 12.96
CA GLU A 23 4.64 -2.42 12.80
C GLU A 23 5.66 -1.36 12.35
N ILE A 24 5.23 -0.43 11.49
CA ILE A 24 6.06 0.69 11.07
C ILE A 24 6.36 1.62 12.25
N GLU A 25 5.36 1.97 13.04
CA GLU A 25 5.58 2.82 14.20
C GLU A 25 6.51 2.16 15.22
N ASP A 26 6.39 0.86 15.46
CA ASP A 26 7.33 0.12 16.30
C ASP A 26 8.75 0.16 15.72
N THR A 27 8.89 -0.01 14.41
CA THR A 27 10.18 0.08 13.71
C THR A 27 10.81 1.46 13.86
N LEU A 28 10.04 2.52 13.66
CA LEU A 28 10.50 3.91 13.78
C LEU A 28 10.82 4.29 15.23
N LYS A 29 10.03 3.81 16.22
CA LYS A 29 10.31 4.01 17.65
C LYS A 29 11.63 3.38 18.08
N LYS A 30 12.06 2.31 17.40
CA LYS A 30 13.35 1.63 17.61
C LYS A 30 14.53 2.27 16.86
N ASP A 31 14.36 3.49 16.35
CA ASP A 31 15.36 4.22 15.57
C ASP A 31 15.85 3.42 14.34
N LYS A 32 14.94 2.65 13.74
CA LYS A 32 15.19 1.94 12.47
C LYS A 32 14.53 2.70 11.32
N TYR A 33 14.93 2.31 10.10
CA TYR A 33 14.43 2.92 8.88
C TYR A 33 13.71 1.88 8.02
N LEU A 34 12.79 2.37 7.19
CA LEU A 34 12.17 1.57 6.16
C LEU A 34 12.98 1.63 4.86
N SER A 35 13.04 0.51 4.14
CA SER A 35 13.65 0.43 2.82
C SER A 35 12.76 -0.39 1.90
N CYS A 36 12.93 -0.19 0.59
CA CYS A 36 12.20 -0.94 -0.42
C CYS A 36 12.55 -2.44 -0.30
N SER A 37 11.54 -3.28 -0.09
CA SER A 37 11.68 -4.75 0.00
C SER A 37 12.19 -5.41 -1.30
N HIS A 38 12.18 -4.68 -2.41
CA HIS A 38 12.57 -5.20 -3.72
C HIS A 38 13.97 -4.80 -4.18
N CYS A 39 14.44 -3.60 -3.79
CA CYS A 39 15.73 -3.08 -4.27
C CYS A 39 16.61 -2.49 -3.17
N GLY A 40 16.19 -2.54 -1.90
CA GLY A 40 16.94 -2.02 -0.76
C GLY A 40 17.05 -0.49 -0.68
N SER A 41 16.53 0.24 -1.67
CA SER A 41 16.59 1.71 -1.68
C SER A 41 15.79 2.31 -0.52
N LYS A 42 16.36 3.30 0.14
CA LYS A 42 15.68 4.13 1.16
C LYS A 42 14.82 5.24 0.53
N ARG A 43 14.83 5.37 -0.80
CA ARG A 43 14.04 6.36 -1.54
C ARG A 43 12.60 5.87 -1.69
N ILE A 44 11.91 5.75 -0.57
CA ILE A 44 10.50 5.41 -0.49
C ILE A 44 9.71 6.56 0.12
N PHE A 45 8.47 6.73 -0.29
CA PHE A 45 7.55 7.73 0.27
C PHE A 45 6.18 7.12 0.50
N GLU A 46 5.48 7.63 1.51
CA GLU A 46 4.10 7.23 1.83
C GLU A 46 3.18 7.63 0.67
N GLU A 47 2.43 6.68 0.14
CA GLU A 47 1.46 6.89 -0.94
C GLU A 47 0.03 7.00 -0.39
N LYS A 48 -0.37 6.10 0.52
CA LYS A 48 -1.75 6.04 1.02
C LYS A 48 -1.85 5.33 2.37
N LYS A 49 -2.77 5.80 3.23
CA LYS A 49 -3.23 5.11 4.45
C LYS A 49 -4.69 4.70 4.30
N THR A 50 -5.06 3.50 4.76
CA THR A 50 -6.43 2.99 4.69
C THR A 50 -6.67 1.80 5.62
N ASN A 51 -7.94 1.57 5.98
CA ASN A 51 -8.37 0.36 6.68
C ASN A 51 -8.72 -0.79 5.72
N ASP A 52 -8.79 -0.53 4.42
CA ASP A 52 -9.13 -1.53 3.41
C ASP A 52 -7.91 -1.86 2.54
N LEU A 53 -7.36 -3.07 2.71
CA LEU A 53 -6.22 -3.55 1.95
C LEU A 53 -6.45 -3.47 0.42
N ARG A 54 -7.70 -3.63 -0.03
CA ARG A 54 -8.08 -3.53 -1.44
C ARG A 54 -7.86 -2.13 -1.99
N LYS A 55 -7.89 -1.09 -1.15
CA LYS A 55 -7.63 0.30 -1.55
C LYS A 55 -6.14 0.62 -1.70
N CYS A 56 -5.25 -0.20 -1.15
CA CYS A 56 -3.80 -0.15 -1.37
C CYS A 56 -3.38 -0.94 -2.62
N MET A 57 -4.00 -2.09 -2.82
CA MET A 57 -3.80 -2.89 -4.03
C MET A 57 -4.71 -2.30 -5.11
N LYS A 58 -4.23 -1.34 -5.92
CA LYS A 58 -4.91 -0.80 -7.12
C LYS A 58 -5.10 -1.90 -8.20
N HIS A 59 -5.64 -3.05 -7.82
CA HIS A 59 -5.97 -4.14 -8.71
C HIS A 59 -7.34 -3.86 -9.31
N ASP A 60 -7.51 -4.31 -10.54
CA ASP A 60 -8.77 -4.28 -11.25
C ASP A 60 -9.84 -4.99 -10.40
N SER A 61 -10.82 -4.25 -9.90
CA SER A 61 -11.99 -4.84 -9.27
C SER A 61 -12.99 -5.11 -10.37
N TYR A 62 -13.59 -6.30 -10.42
CA TYR A 62 -14.58 -6.64 -11.45
C TYR A 62 -15.94 -6.86 -10.82
N LYS A 63 -16.97 -6.20 -11.37
CA LYS A 63 -18.36 -6.39 -10.97
C LYS A 63 -19.20 -6.74 -12.20
N ARG A 64 -20.16 -7.66 -12.04
CA ARG A 64 -21.15 -7.93 -13.09
C ARG A 64 -22.20 -6.81 -13.11
N LYS A 65 -22.42 -6.19 -14.27
CA LYS A 65 -23.49 -5.23 -14.51
C LYS A 65 -24.26 -5.67 -15.75
N HIS A 66 -25.55 -6.02 -15.57
CA HIS A 66 -26.40 -6.61 -16.61
C HIS A 66 -25.78 -7.86 -17.27
N GLY A 67 -25.22 -8.77 -16.46
CA GLY A 67 -24.64 -10.03 -16.93
C GLY A 67 -23.19 -9.95 -17.44
N ALA A 68 -22.73 -8.79 -17.89
CA ALA A 68 -21.36 -8.57 -18.36
C ALA A 68 -20.39 -8.24 -17.21
N LEU A 69 -19.18 -8.80 -17.25
CA LEU A 69 -18.09 -8.46 -16.33
C LEU A 69 -17.53 -7.08 -16.70
N ARG A 70 -17.45 -6.15 -15.74
CA ARG A 70 -16.87 -4.82 -15.93
C ARG A 70 -15.85 -4.52 -14.86
N GLN A 71 -14.73 -3.94 -15.25
CA GLN A 71 -13.79 -3.36 -14.29
C GLN A 71 -14.41 -2.13 -13.64
N VAL A 72 -14.27 -2.00 -12.33
CA VAL A 72 -14.73 -0.89 -11.50
C VAL A 72 -13.58 -0.47 -10.59
N MET A 73 -13.51 0.82 -10.27
CA MET A 73 -12.66 1.28 -9.17
C MET A 73 -13.38 0.99 -7.85
N HIS A 74 -12.64 0.52 -6.83
CA HIS A 74 -13.19 0.40 -5.48
C HIS A 74 -13.55 1.80 -4.94
N GLU A 75 -14.85 2.09 -4.80
CA GLU A 75 -15.37 3.29 -4.10
C GLU A 75 -15.14 3.21 -2.58
#